data_AF-A0A7W7Y8M9-F1
#
_entry.id   AF-A0A7W7Y8M9-F1
#
_cell.length_a   1.000
_cell.length_b   1.000
_cell.length_c   1.000
_cell.angle_alpha   90.00
_cell.angle_beta   90.00
_cell.angle_gamma   90.00
#
_symmetry.space_group_name_H-M   'P 1'
#
loop_
_entity.id
_entity.type
_entity.pdbx_description
1 polymer ?
#
loop_
_entity_poly.entity_id
_entity_poly.type
_entity_poly.pdbx_seq_one_letter_code
_entity_poly.pdbx_strand_id
1 'polypeptide(L)'
;MLEQQEIDKETIKIPKYPRKGWIGVDLDGTLARTDTTLHPLQIGPAVLPMLKRVRYWVKTGRTVKIFTARAGDPGSERMIHQWCERHGLPRLEITNRKDHQMIALWDDRAVGVLRNAGVPVVPLPMGLWQIVRLRLSQMLGGSALVQHECCRQSLEQG
;
A
#
# COMPACT_ATOMS: atom_id res chain seq x y z
N MET A 1 -6.44 -7.84 -12.98
CA MET A 1 -5.12 -7.25 -13.29
C MET A 1 -5.24 -5.82 -13.82
N LEU A 2 -6.25 -5.53 -14.66
CA LEU A 2 -6.56 -4.18 -15.16
C LEU A 2 -7.12 -3.24 -14.06
N GLU A 3 -8.01 -3.72 -13.18
CA GLU A 3 -8.54 -2.92 -12.06
C GLU A 3 -7.45 -2.43 -11.10
N GLN A 4 -6.46 -3.27 -10.77
CA GLN A 4 -5.34 -2.86 -9.93
C GLN A 4 -4.52 -1.75 -10.60
N GLN A 5 -4.34 -1.84 -11.92
CA GLN A 5 -3.62 -0.84 -12.71
C GLN A 5 -4.38 0.48 -12.83
N GLU A 6 -5.71 0.47 -12.82
CA GLU A 6 -6.55 1.67 -12.81
C GLU A 6 -6.61 2.34 -11.43
N ILE A 7 -6.73 1.55 -10.36
CA ILE A 7 -6.60 2.04 -8.97
C ILE A 7 -5.23 2.70 -8.77
N ASP A 8 -4.16 2.07 -9.28
CA ASP A 8 -2.82 2.64 -9.24
C ASP A 8 -2.77 3.99 -10.00
N LYS A 9 -3.43 4.11 -11.17
CA LYS A 9 -3.49 5.36 -11.97
C LYS A 9 -4.29 6.49 -11.32
N GLU A 10 -5.41 6.21 -10.65
CA GLU A 10 -6.15 7.25 -9.93
C GLU A 10 -5.45 7.68 -8.64
N THR A 11 -4.87 6.72 -7.91
CA THR A 11 -4.05 7.02 -6.72
C THR A 11 -2.77 7.80 -7.09
N ILE A 12 -2.30 7.70 -8.34
CA ILE A 12 -1.20 8.52 -8.87
C ILE A 12 -1.56 10.01 -8.96
N LYS A 13 -2.84 10.40 -9.10
CA LYS A 13 -3.23 11.82 -9.16
C LYS A 13 -3.03 12.54 -7.82
N ILE A 14 -3.13 11.83 -6.70
CA ILE A 14 -2.85 12.35 -5.36
C ILE A 14 -1.87 11.39 -4.67
N PRO A 15 -0.55 11.62 -4.77
CA PRO A 15 0.41 10.74 -4.13
C PRO A 15 0.15 10.71 -2.62
N LYS A 16 0.01 9.50 -2.04
CA LYS A 16 -0.25 9.25 -0.61
C LYS A 16 0.67 10.07 0.32
N TYR A 17 1.89 10.37 -0.13
CA TYR A 17 2.89 11.15 0.58
C TYR A 17 3.55 12.19 -0.34
N PRO A 18 4.06 13.32 0.20
CA PRO A 18 4.67 14.40 -0.59
C PRO A 18 5.82 13.92 -1.48
N ARG A 19 6.16 14.70 -2.50
CA ARG A 19 7.26 14.40 -3.44
C ARG A 19 8.64 14.52 -2.79
N LYS A 20 8.82 15.49 -1.88
CA LYS A 20 10.05 15.73 -1.12
C LYS A 20 10.12 14.86 0.14
N GLY A 21 11.31 14.48 0.55
CA GLY A 21 11.57 13.56 1.68
C GLY A 21 12.00 12.18 1.21
N TRP A 22 12.13 11.24 2.15
CA TRP A 22 12.60 9.88 1.88
C TRP A 22 11.64 8.81 2.40
N ILE A 23 11.62 7.68 1.69
CA ILE A 23 10.85 6.48 2.03
C ILE A 23 11.80 5.51 2.75
N GLY A 24 11.50 5.20 4.01
CA GLY A 24 12.19 4.17 4.77
C GLY A 24 11.61 2.79 4.47
N VAL A 25 12.49 1.84 4.18
CA VAL A 25 12.11 0.45 3.90
C VAL A 25 12.92 -0.47 4.80
N ASP A 26 12.24 -1.18 5.68
CA ASP A 26 12.86 -2.23 6.48
C ASP A 26 13.39 -3.37 5.60
N LEU A 27 14.42 -4.04 6.11
CA LEU A 27 15.04 -5.17 5.46
C LEU A 27 14.41 -6.49 5.87
N ASP A 28 14.47 -6.85 7.15
CA ASP A 28 14.27 -8.20 7.64
C ASP A 28 12.80 -8.51 7.90
N GLY A 29 12.19 -9.31 7.02
CA GLY A 29 10.75 -9.59 7.03
C GLY A 29 9.98 -8.68 6.06
N THR A 30 10.62 -7.59 5.61
CA THR A 30 9.99 -6.60 4.74
C THR A 30 10.52 -6.65 3.30
N LEU A 31 11.79 -6.33 3.08
CA LEU A 31 12.42 -6.35 1.74
C LEU A 31 13.07 -7.70 1.45
N ALA A 32 13.57 -8.38 2.48
CA ALA A 32 14.17 -9.70 2.45
C ALA A 32 13.42 -10.64 3.40
N ARG A 33 13.26 -11.89 2.97
CA ARG A 33 12.65 -12.96 3.76
C ARG A 33 13.56 -13.39 4.89
N THR A 34 12.99 -13.67 6.06
CA THR A 34 13.69 -14.19 7.24
C THR A 34 13.39 -15.66 7.51
N ASP A 35 12.35 -16.22 6.88
CA ASP A 35 11.89 -17.60 7.08
C ASP A 35 12.74 -18.65 6.37
N THR A 36 13.71 -18.23 5.55
CA THR A 36 14.56 -19.12 4.74
C THR A 36 16.03 -19.12 5.17
N THR A 37 16.41 -18.31 6.16
CA THR A 37 17.80 -18.13 6.56
C THR A 37 18.14 -19.03 7.75
N LEU A 38 19.16 -19.88 7.61
CA LEU A 38 19.65 -20.74 8.69
C LEU A 38 20.52 -19.99 9.70
N HIS A 39 21.07 -18.84 9.32
CA HIS A 39 21.95 -18.03 10.15
C HIS A 39 21.42 -16.58 10.26
N PRO A 40 21.35 -15.98 11.46
CA PRO A 40 20.78 -14.64 11.67
C PRO A 40 21.44 -13.52 10.85
N LEU A 41 22.72 -13.67 10.53
CA LEU A 41 23.46 -12.67 9.73
C LEU A 41 23.18 -12.77 8.22
N GLN A 42 22.65 -13.88 7.72
CA GLN A 42 22.33 -14.03 6.31
C GLN A 42 21.12 -13.16 5.95
N ILE A 43 21.17 -12.49 4.80
CA ILE A 43 20.00 -11.80 4.24
C ILE A 43 19.33 -12.78 3.28
N GLY A 44 18.06 -13.10 3.52
CA GLY A 44 17.32 -14.07 2.71
C GLY A 44 16.93 -13.55 1.31
N PRO A 45 16.17 -14.36 0.56
CA PRO A 45 15.64 -13.99 -0.76
C PRO A 45 14.76 -12.74 -0.68
N ALA A 46 14.69 -11.98 -1.77
CA ALA A 46 13.85 -10.80 -1.84
C ALA A 46 12.35 -11.12 -1.72
N VAL A 47 11.63 -10.28 -0.99
CA VAL A 47 10.17 -10.20 -1.06
C VAL A 47 9.83 -9.47 -2.36
N LEU A 48 9.57 -10.24 -3.43
CA LEU A 48 9.44 -9.70 -4.79
C LEU A 48 8.45 -8.53 -4.94
N PRO A 49 7.24 -8.55 -4.32
CA PRO A 49 6.35 -7.40 -4.38
C PRO A 49 6.96 -6.13 -3.78
N MET A 50 7.72 -6.25 -2.68
CA MET A 50 8.36 -5.10 -2.04
C MET A 50 9.56 -4.61 -2.87
N LEU A 51 10.39 -5.51 -3.39
CA LEU A 51 11.50 -5.16 -4.28
C LEU A 51 11.01 -4.42 -5.53
N LYS A 52 9.89 -4.85 -6.13
CA LYS A 52 9.26 -4.15 -7.27
C LYS A 52 8.86 -2.71 -6.91
N ARG A 53 8.31 -2.49 -5.70
CA ARG A 53 7.96 -1.14 -5.21
C ARG A 53 9.20 -0.26 -5.05
N VAL A 54 10.25 -0.78 -4.40
CA VAL A 54 11.52 -0.06 -4.22
C VAL A 54 12.13 0.34 -5.56
N ARG A 55 12.23 -0.60 -6.51
CA ARG A 55 12.72 -0.32 -7.87
C ARG A 55 11.92 0.77 -8.56
N TYR A 56 10.59 0.75 -8.43
CA TYR A 56 9.74 1.79 -9.00
C TYR A 56 10.00 3.16 -8.37
N TRP A 57 10.10 3.27 -7.05
CA TRP A 57 10.41 4.53 -6.37
C TRP A 57 11.76 5.09 -6.80
N VAL A 58 12.80 4.26 -6.82
CA VAL A 58 14.13 4.64 -7.30
C VAL A 58 14.07 5.12 -8.76
N LYS A 59 13.44 4.35 -9.65
CA LYS A 59 13.31 4.70 -11.08
C LYS A 59 12.55 6.01 -11.30
N THR A 60 11.63 6.35 -10.41
CA THR A 60 10.81 7.58 -10.50
C THR A 60 11.43 8.76 -9.74
N GLY A 61 12.68 8.65 -9.30
CA GLY A 61 13.43 9.73 -8.66
C GLY A 61 13.03 10.00 -7.21
N ARG A 62 12.40 9.03 -6.53
CA ARG A 62 12.14 9.11 -5.09
C ARG A 62 13.40 8.71 -4.31
N THR A 63 13.68 9.42 -3.23
CA THR A 63 14.70 9.01 -2.27
C THR A 63 14.19 7.84 -1.44
N VAL A 64 14.91 6.71 -1.49
CA VAL A 64 14.63 5.51 -0.69
C VAL A 64 15.85 5.23 0.18
N LYS A 65 15.63 4.90 1.45
CA LYS A 65 16.66 4.47 2.38
C LYS A 65 16.30 3.09 2.92
N ILE A 66 17.31 2.24 3.12
CA ILE A 66 17.13 1.02 3.89
C ILE A 66 17.07 1.43 5.37
N PHE A 67 15.92 1.21 6.00
CA PHE A 67 15.66 1.60 7.38
C PHE A 67 15.61 0.37 8.27
N THR A 68 16.75 -0.02 8.85
CA THR A 68 16.89 -1.34 9.49
C THR A 68 17.69 -1.29 10.78
N ALA A 69 17.36 -2.18 11.72
CA ALA A 69 18.12 -2.37 12.95
C ALA A 69 19.58 -2.81 12.70
N ARG A 70 19.90 -3.33 11.51
CA ARG A 70 21.26 -3.70 11.11
C ARG A 70 22.19 -2.50 10.85
N ALA A 71 21.65 -1.27 10.78
CA ALA A 71 22.44 -0.07 10.51
C ALA A 71 23.40 0.28 11.66
N GLY A 72 24.58 0.82 11.34
CA GLY A 72 25.63 1.18 12.29
C GLY A 72 26.68 0.09 12.51
N ASP A 73 26.46 -1.13 12.03
CA ASP A 73 27.48 -2.18 11.93
C ASP A 73 28.07 -2.21 10.50
N PRO A 74 29.36 -1.88 10.30
CA PRO A 74 29.97 -1.84 8.97
C PRO A 74 29.92 -3.18 8.20
N GLY A 75 29.98 -4.31 8.92
CA GLY A 75 29.88 -5.63 8.34
C GLY A 75 28.50 -5.87 7.71
N SER A 76 27.46 -5.57 8.48
CA SER A 76 26.07 -5.67 8.06
C SER A 76 25.73 -4.71 6.93
N GLU A 77 26.16 -3.45 7.00
CA GLU A 77 25.95 -2.47 5.94
C GLU A 77 26.58 -2.90 4.61
N ARG A 78 27.80 -3.47 4.65
CA ARG A 78 28.44 -4.04 3.47
C ARG A 78 27.62 -5.19 2.88
N MET A 79 27.11 -6.09 3.72
CA MET A 79 26.26 -7.20 3.26
C MET A 79 24.95 -6.70 2.64
N ILE A 80 24.34 -5.67 3.21
CA ILE A 80 23.12 -5.04 2.68
C ILE A 80 23.39 -4.43 1.31
N HIS A 81 24.49 -3.68 1.15
CA HIS A 81 24.84 -3.10 -0.14
C HIS A 81 25.08 -4.16 -1.22
N GLN A 82 25.82 -5.23 -0.90
CA GLN A 82 26.01 -6.36 -1.83
C GLN A 82 24.68 -7.04 -2.17
N TRP A 83 23.79 -7.20 -1.20
CA TRP A 83 22.47 -7.75 -1.43
C TRP A 83 21.63 -6.85 -2.35
N CYS A 84 21.67 -5.53 -2.14
CA CYS A 84 20.99 -4.54 -2.99
C CYS A 84 21.49 -4.61 -4.43
N GLU A 85 22.82 -4.64 -4.62
CA GLU A 85 23.47 -4.72 -5.92
C GLU A 85 23.04 -5.99 -6.69
N ARG A 86 23.06 -7.17 -6.04
CA ARG A 86 22.57 -8.42 -6.65
C ARG A 86 21.11 -8.35 -7.10
N HIS A 87 20.32 -7.48 -6.47
CA HIS A 87 18.92 -7.24 -6.82
C HIS A 87 18.72 -5.98 -7.69
N GLY A 88 19.78 -5.45 -8.31
CA GLY A 88 19.71 -4.32 -9.23
C GLY A 88 19.20 -3.03 -8.59
N LEU A 89 19.41 -2.87 -7.28
CA LEU A 89 19.20 -1.60 -6.58
C LEU A 89 20.50 -0.81 -6.57
N PRO A 90 20.45 0.53 -6.65
CA PRO A 90 21.63 1.35 -6.46
C PRO A 90 22.12 1.23 -5.02
N ARG A 91 23.27 1.86 -4.73
CA ARG A 91 23.78 1.98 -3.36
C ARG A 91 22.89 2.94 -2.55
N LEU A 92 21.80 2.42 -1.99
CA LEU A 92 20.86 3.16 -1.14
C LEU A 92 21.52 3.51 0.20
N GLU A 93 21.17 4.66 0.77
CA GLU A 93 21.56 5.01 2.15
C GLU A 93 20.94 4.00 3.14
N ILE A 94 21.71 3.64 4.18
CA ILE A 94 21.28 2.75 5.26
C ILE A 94 21.25 3.56 6.55
N THR A 95 20.16 3.47 7.31
CA THR A 95 20.02 4.18 8.60
C THR A 95 19.05 3.47 9.52
N ASN A 96 19.21 3.63 10.83
CA ASN A 96 18.22 3.27 11.86
C ASN A 96 17.64 4.52 12.55
N ARG A 97 17.99 5.72 12.09
CA ARG A 97 17.55 6.99 12.67
C ARG A 97 16.45 7.60 11.83
N LYS A 98 15.30 7.85 12.46
CA LYS A 98 14.20 8.61 11.86
C LYS A 98 14.50 10.11 11.93
N ASP A 99 14.02 10.84 10.93
CA ASP A 99 13.98 12.30 10.90
C ASP A 99 12.63 12.81 10.37
N HIS A 100 12.46 14.13 10.32
CA HIS A 100 11.24 14.77 9.80
C HIS A 100 11.07 14.66 8.27
N GLN A 101 12.12 14.28 7.54
CA GLN A 101 12.08 14.06 6.11
C GLN A 101 11.63 12.64 5.76
N MET A 102 11.50 11.73 6.73
CA MET A 102 10.89 10.41 6.49
C MET A 102 9.39 10.56 6.27
N ILE A 103 8.95 10.39 5.02
CA ILE A 103 7.56 10.60 4.63
C ILE A 103 6.73 9.32 4.65
N ALA A 104 7.38 8.16 4.63
CA ALA A 104 6.75 6.86 4.72
C ALA A 104 7.72 5.83 5.32
N LEU A 105 7.19 4.90 6.09
CA LEU A 105 7.88 3.72 6.58
C LEU A 105 7.15 2.48 6.06
N TRP A 106 7.89 1.56 5.46
CA TRP A 106 7.44 0.21 5.10
C TRP A 106 8.21 -0.77 5.96
N ASP A 107 7.49 -1.52 6.78
CA ASP A 107 8.02 -2.41 7.80
C ASP A 107 6.91 -3.41 8.16
N ASP A 108 7.24 -4.70 8.31
CA ASP A 108 6.29 -5.78 8.59
C ASP A 108 5.66 -5.70 9.99
N ARG A 109 6.29 -4.94 10.90
CA ARG A 109 5.85 -4.73 12.28
C ARG A 109 5.20 -3.36 12.50
N ALA A 110 5.26 -2.46 11.52
CA ALA A 110 4.70 -1.12 11.67
C ALA A 110 3.15 -1.11 11.60
N VAL A 111 2.53 -0.51 12.61
CA VAL A 111 1.10 -0.22 12.64
C VAL A 111 0.88 1.25 12.30
N GLY A 112 0.09 1.52 11.25
CA GLY A 112 -0.33 2.89 10.92
C GLY A 112 -1.26 3.45 11.98
N VAL A 113 -1.07 4.70 12.37
CA VAL A 113 -1.88 5.37 13.41
C VAL A 113 -2.45 6.67 12.86
N LEU A 114 -3.73 6.94 13.13
CA LEU A 114 -4.37 8.21 12.80
C LEU A 114 -3.68 9.35 13.55
N ARG A 115 -3.25 10.38 12.81
CA ARG A 115 -2.47 11.49 13.33
C ARG A 115 -3.16 12.11 14.54
N ASN A 116 -2.39 12.25 15.63
CA ASN A 116 -2.81 12.86 16.89
C ASN A 116 -4.00 12.18 17.60
N ALA A 117 -4.36 10.95 17.22
CA ALA A 117 -5.50 10.25 17.81
C ALA A 117 -5.13 8.91 18.46
N GLY A 118 -3.97 8.32 18.15
CA GLY A 118 -3.57 7.02 18.70
C GLY A 118 -4.36 5.82 18.16
N VAL A 119 -5.30 6.06 17.24
CA VAL A 119 -6.18 5.02 16.67
C VAL A 119 -5.44 4.27 15.55
N PRO A 120 -5.32 2.92 15.60
CA PRO A 120 -4.69 2.15 14.54
C PRO A 120 -5.54 2.14 13.26
N VAL A 121 -4.88 2.22 12.11
CA VAL A 121 -5.49 2.03 10.80
C VAL A 121 -5.56 0.52 10.53
N VAL A 122 -6.77 -0.04 10.60
CA VAL A 122 -7.03 -1.45 10.29
C VAL A 122 -7.57 -1.58 8.87
N PRO A 123 -7.08 -2.52 8.05
CA PRO A 123 -7.70 -2.81 6.77
C PRO A 123 -9.06 -3.48 7.00
N LEU A 124 -10.12 -2.93 6.41
CA LEU A 124 -11.44 -3.57 6.45
C LEU A 124 -11.40 -4.84 5.57
N PRO A 125 -11.95 -5.97 6.04
CA PRO A 125 -12.09 -7.14 5.19
C PRO A 125 -13.05 -6.83 4.03
N MET A 126 -12.64 -7.19 2.81
CA MET A 126 -13.34 -6.92 1.55
C MET A 126 -14.83 -7.32 1.55
N GLY A 127 -15.24 -8.28 2.39
CA GLY A 127 -16.64 -8.72 2.51
C GLY A 127 -17.60 -7.69 3.11
N LEU A 128 -17.12 -6.75 3.93
CA LEU A 128 -17.99 -5.74 4.55
C LEU A 128 -18.44 -4.66 3.57
N TRP A 129 -17.64 -4.39 2.53
CA TRP A 129 -17.95 -3.39 1.50
C TRP A 129 -19.17 -3.77 0.64
N GLN A 130 -19.34 -5.07 0.35
CA GLN A 130 -20.54 -5.57 -0.33
C GLN A 130 -21.80 -5.37 0.51
N ILE A 131 -21.71 -5.55 1.82
CA ILE A 131 -22.84 -5.37 2.75
C ILE A 131 -23.24 -3.90 2.87
N VAL A 132 -22.27 -2.98 2.97
CA VAL A 132 -22.56 -1.53 3.02
C VAL A 132 -23.19 -1.04 1.71
N ARG A 133 -22.72 -1.53 0.55
CA ARG A 133 -23.27 -1.17 -0.77
C ARG A 133 -24.71 -1.67 -0.97
N LEU A 134 -25.03 -2.87 -0.51
CA LEU A 134 -26.40 -3.42 -0.58
C LEU A 134 -27.39 -2.64 0.29
N ARG A 135 -26.98 -2.19 1.48
CA ARG A 135 -27.86 -1.43 2.39
C ARG A 135 -28.12 0.00 1.92
N LEU A 136 -27.16 0.68 1.29
CA LEU A 136 -27.40 2.01 0.72
C LEU A 136 -28.32 1.99 -0.50
N SER A 137 -28.27 0.93 -1.32
CA SER A 137 -29.16 0.81 -2.48
C SER A 137 -30.62 0.57 -2.10
N GLN A 138 -30.88 -0.05 -0.94
CA GLN A 138 -32.24 -0.24 -0.41
C GLN A 138 -32.81 1.04 0.22
N MET A 139 -31.97 1.91 0.78
CA MET A 139 -32.43 3.18 1.37
C MET A 139 -32.77 4.27 0.34
N LEU A 140 -32.20 4.21 -0.85
CA LEU A 140 -32.44 5.20 -1.92
C LEU A 140 -33.53 4.79 -2.92
N GLY A 141 -34.08 3.56 -2.82
CA GLY A 141 -35.04 3.00 -3.78
C GLY A 141 -36.50 2.99 -3.33
N GLY A 142 -36.86 3.61 -2.20
CA GLY A 142 -38.18 3.47 -1.59
C GLY A 142 -39.02 4.75 -1.59
N SER A 143 -39.44 5.24 -2.76
CA SER A 143 -40.56 6.20 -2.84
C SER A 143 -41.24 6.13 -4.21
N ALA A 144 -42.36 5.39 -4.29
CA ALA A 144 -43.57 5.80 -5.00
C ALA A 144 -44.64 4.71 -4.85
N LEU A 145 -45.60 4.95 -3.96
CA LEU A 145 -46.88 4.27 -3.92
C LEU A 145 -47.89 5.27 -4.48
N VAL A 146 -48.38 5.08 -5.70
CA VAL A 146 -49.68 5.63 -6.13
C VAL A 146 -50.33 4.61 -7.05
N GLN A 147 -51.33 3.91 -6.50
CA GLN A 147 -52.34 3.19 -7.26
C GLN A 147 -53.21 4.23 -7.99
N HIS A 148 -53.45 4.02 -9.28
CA HIS A 148 -54.64 4.51 -9.94
C HIS A 148 -55.06 3.50 -11.02
N GLU A 149 -56.02 2.63 -10.65
CA GLU A 149 -56.93 2.05 -11.62
C GLU A 149 -57.88 3.15 -12.10
N CYS A 150 -57.91 3.43 -13.40
CA CYS A 150 -59.08 4.01 -14.05
C CYS A 150 -59.06 3.77 -15.56
N CYS A 151 -59.89 2.80 -15.98
CA CYS A 151 -60.90 2.90 -17.04
C CYS A 151 -60.49 3.34 -18.47
N ARG A 152 -60.87 2.46 -19.42
CA ARG A 152 -61.21 2.69 -20.85
C ARG A 152 -60.08 3.05 -21.81
N GLN A 153 -59.73 2.08 -22.66
CA GLN A 153 -59.53 2.34 -24.07
C GLN A 153 -60.27 1.29 -24.90
N SER A 154 -61.53 1.61 -25.19
CA SER A 154 -62.18 1.27 -26.45
C SER A 154 -61.64 2.23 -27.51
N LEU A 155 -60.89 1.74 -28.49
CA LEU A 155 -60.71 2.41 -29.79
C LEU A 155 -60.60 1.32 -30.87
N GLU A 156 -61.77 0.88 -31.31
CA GLU A 156 -61.97 0.46 -32.69
C GLU A 156 -61.97 1.71 -33.58
N GLN A 157 -61.24 1.63 -34.70
CA GLN A 157 -61.60 2.08 -36.04
C GLN A 157 -62.31 3.44 -36.23
N GLY A 158 -61.67 4.34 -36.99
CA GLY A 158 -62.33 5.46 -37.67
C GLY A 158 -61.55 6.76 -37.63
#